data_AF-A0ABD0Q572-F1
#
_entry.id   AF-A0ABD0Q572-F1
#
_cell.length_a   1.000
_cell.length_b   1.000
_cell.length_c   1.000
_cell.angle_alpha   90.00
_cell.angle_beta   90.00
_cell.angle_gamma   90.00
#
_symmetry.space_group_name_H-M   'P 1'
#
loop_
_entity.id
_entity.type
_entity.pdbx_description
1 polymer ?
#
loop_
_entity_poly.entity_id
_entity_poly.type
_entity_poly.pdbx_seq_one_letter_code
_entity_poly.pdbx_strand_id
1 'polypeptide(L)'
;RQPCDRDVTWNSGALHYSDDIELVMGLVDMKTKRSDLKAAIDKIKYIGKGTYTDCAIKEGISELLRAGSHYHENKYIVVVTDGHPVTGYKEPCGGIQEAANEARQHAIKVFAVAISPDQE
;
A
#
# COMPACT_ATOMS: atom_id res chain seq x y z
N ARG A 1 22.33 29.14 17.91
CA ARG A 1 21.77 28.40 16.74
C ARG A 1 21.16 27.13 17.28
N GLN A 2 19.84 27.00 17.30
CA GLN A 2 19.16 25.78 17.73
C GLN A 2 18.64 25.12 16.45
N PRO A 3 19.26 24.03 15.98
CA PRO A 3 18.81 23.37 14.77
C PRO A 3 17.57 22.55 15.13
N CYS A 4 16.45 22.89 14.52
CA CYS A 4 15.35 21.96 14.36
C CYS A 4 15.83 20.83 13.44
N ASP A 5 16.57 19.85 13.97
CA ASP A 5 16.81 18.61 13.25
C ASP A 5 15.48 17.84 13.24
N ARG A 6 14.71 18.06 12.17
CA ARG A 6 13.47 17.33 11.92
C ARG A 6 13.84 16.05 11.20
N ASP A 7 14.38 15.10 11.97
CA ASP A 7 14.51 13.73 11.51
C ASP A 7 13.11 13.12 11.35
N VAL A 8 12.58 13.14 10.13
CA VAL A 8 11.35 12.42 9.79
C VAL A 8 11.70 10.95 9.67
N THR A 9 11.09 10.14 10.52
CA THR A 9 11.18 8.69 10.46
C THR A 9 9.82 8.13 10.11
N TRP A 10 9.80 7.09 9.29
CA TRP A 10 8.58 6.38 8.95
C TRP A 10 8.82 4.88 9.01
N ASN A 11 7.76 4.15 9.36
CA ASN A 11 7.70 2.73 9.12
C ASN A 11 7.16 2.51 7.70
N SER A 12 7.64 1.48 7.03
CA SER A 12 7.15 1.13 5.69
C SER A 12 7.05 -0.38 5.54
N GLY A 13 6.08 -0.79 4.75
CA GLY A 13 5.80 -2.17 4.37
C GLY A 13 5.27 -2.18 2.96
N ALA A 14 5.09 -3.37 2.40
CA ALA A 14 4.58 -3.56 1.06
C ALA A 14 3.75 -4.83 0.98
N LEU A 15 2.71 -4.77 0.15
CA LEU A 15 1.97 -5.93 -0.34
C LEU A 15 1.95 -5.88 -1.86
N HIS A 16 1.94 -7.04 -2.49
CA HIS A 16 1.75 -7.21 -3.92
C HIS A 16 0.34 -7.76 -4.15
N TYR A 17 -0.33 -7.36 -5.22
CA TYR A 17 -1.70 -7.78 -5.47
C TYR A 17 -2.01 -8.01 -6.94
N SER A 18 -2.93 -8.94 -7.17
CA SER A 18 -3.63 -9.19 -8.43
C SER A 18 -5.07 -9.62 -8.13
N ASP A 19 -5.49 -10.83 -8.46
CA ASP A 19 -6.67 -11.50 -7.90
C ASP A 19 -6.40 -12.20 -6.55
N ASP A 20 -5.15 -12.16 -6.09
CA ASP A 20 -4.70 -12.55 -4.74
C ASP A 20 -3.82 -11.44 -4.14
N ILE A 21 -3.55 -11.51 -2.83
CA ILE A 21 -2.74 -10.54 -2.09
C ILE A 21 -1.60 -11.27 -1.38
N GLU A 22 -0.36 -10.83 -1.65
CA GLU A 22 0.83 -11.33 -0.98
C GLU A 22 1.47 -10.22 -0.15
N LEU A 23 1.56 -10.42 1.16
CA LEU A 23 2.33 -9.53 2.03
C LEU A 23 3.84 -9.72 1.76
N VAL A 24 4.46 -8.72 1.15
CA VAL A 24 5.90 -8.72 0.84
C VAL A 24 6.69 -8.52 2.14
N MET A 25 6.29 -7.53 2.93
CA MET A 25 6.81 -7.26 4.27
C MET A 25 5.85 -6.34 5.02
N GLY A 26 5.61 -6.63 6.30
CA GLY A 26 4.84 -5.74 7.18
C GLY A 26 5.57 -4.41 7.44
N LEU A 27 4.94 -3.52 8.23
CA LEU A 27 5.56 -2.25 8.61
C LEU A 27 6.84 -2.45 9.43
N VAL A 28 7.96 -1.96 8.89
CA VAL A 28 9.28 -2.00 9.55
C VAL A 28 9.91 -0.62 9.63
N ASP A 29 10.74 -0.40 10.65
CA ASP A 29 11.47 0.86 10.83
C ASP A 29 12.49 1.08 9.70
N MET A 30 12.31 2.16 8.94
CA MET A 30 13.16 2.48 7.79
C MET A 30 14.56 3.01 8.14
N LYS A 31 14.86 3.25 9.42
CA LYS A 31 16.24 3.49 9.87
C LYS A 31 17.04 2.20 9.94
N THR A 32 16.41 1.08 10.27
CA THR A 32 17.09 -0.18 10.57
C THR A 32 16.84 -1.28 9.53
N LYS A 33 15.70 -1.25 8.83
CA LYS A 33 15.21 -2.34 7.98
C LYS A 33 15.02 -1.99 6.51
N ARG A 34 15.55 -0.85 6.07
CA ARG A 34 15.47 -0.39 4.68
C ARG A 34 16.04 -1.39 3.67
N SER A 35 17.21 -1.96 3.95
CA SER A 35 17.83 -2.97 3.07
C SER A 35 16.97 -4.22 2.93
N ASP A 36 16.36 -4.64 4.03
CA ASP A 36 15.56 -5.86 4.10
C ASP A 36 14.26 -5.67 3.29
N LEU A 37 13.60 -4.51 3.44
CA LEU A 37 12.42 -4.17 2.65
C LEU A 37 12.74 -4.10 1.15
N LYS A 38 13.85 -3.45 0.77
CA LYS A 38 14.30 -3.40 -0.64
C LYS A 38 14.56 -4.80 -1.20
N ALA A 39 15.27 -5.64 -0.46
CA ALA A 39 15.57 -7.01 -0.88
C ALA A 39 14.32 -7.90 -0.96
N ALA A 40 13.27 -7.61 -0.19
CA ALA A 40 11.98 -8.28 -0.31
C ALA A 40 11.22 -7.80 -1.55
N ILE A 41 11.22 -6.49 -1.82
CA ILE A 41 10.63 -5.91 -3.04
C ILE A 41 11.29 -6.45 -4.30
N ASP A 42 12.62 -6.55 -4.34
CA ASP A 42 13.38 -7.07 -5.50
C ASP A 42 13.06 -8.55 -5.82
N LYS A 43 12.44 -9.27 -4.89
CA LYS A 43 12.04 -10.67 -5.04
C LYS A 43 10.58 -10.86 -5.43
N ILE A 44 9.79 -9.78 -5.52
CA ILE A 44 8.39 -9.86 -5.95
C ILE A 44 8.35 -10.49 -7.33
N LYS A 45 7.50 -11.51 -7.47
CA LYS A 45 7.23 -12.15 -8.75
C LYS A 45 5.86 -11.72 -9.20
N TYR A 46 5.73 -11.38 -10.48
CA TYR A 46 4.44 -11.07 -11.07
C TYR A 46 3.53 -12.30 -10.97
N ILE A 47 2.51 -12.20 -10.11
CA ILE A 47 1.52 -13.26 -9.90
C ILE A 47 0.45 -13.31 -11.01
N GLY A 48 0.32 -12.23 -11.79
CA GLY A 48 -0.58 -12.12 -12.93
C GLY A 48 -2.06 -12.18 -12.57
N LYS A 49 -2.92 -12.28 -13.60
CA LYS A 49 -4.39 -12.32 -13.50
C LYS A 49 -5.00 -10.98 -13.09
N GLY A 50 -6.20 -10.99 -12.49
CA GLY A 50 -7.04 -9.81 -12.25
C GLY A 50 -6.42 -8.74 -11.34
N THR A 51 -7.22 -7.74 -10.98
CA THR A 51 -6.73 -6.55 -10.28
C THR A 51 -7.69 -6.14 -9.16
N TYR A 52 -7.63 -6.82 -8.02
CA TYR A 52 -8.47 -6.60 -6.83
C TYR A 52 -7.93 -5.47 -5.96
N THR A 53 -7.93 -4.27 -6.53
CA THR A 53 -7.40 -3.06 -5.88
C THR A 53 -8.17 -2.74 -4.58
N ASP A 54 -9.47 -2.99 -4.53
CA ASP A 54 -10.31 -2.78 -3.34
C ASP A 54 -9.88 -3.69 -2.18
N CYS A 55 -9.64 -4.97 -2.46
CA CYS A 55 -9.13 -5.91 -1.47
C CYS A 55 -7.73 -5.51 -0.99
N ALA A 56 -6.84 -5.11 -1.90
CA ALA A 56 -5.49 -4.67 -1.57
C ALA A 56 -5.48 -3.43 -0.66
N ILE A 57 -6.39 -2.47 -0.90
CA ILE A 57 -6.57 -1.31 -0.02
C ILE A 57 -7.06 -1.76 1.36
N LYS A 58 -8.05 -2.65 1.45
CA LYS A 58 -8.57 -3.15 2.73
C LYS A 58 -7.50 -3.89 3.54
N GLU A 59 -6.67 -4.71 2.89
CA GLU A 59 -5.55 -5.38 3.56
C GLU A 59 -4.49 -4.36 4.02
N GLY A 60 -4.19 -3.35 3.21
CA GLY A 60 -3.30 -2.25 3.60
C GLY A 60 -3.81 -1.46 4.80
N ILE A 61 -5.12 -1.24 4.91
CA ILE A 61 -5.75 -0.65 6.11
C ILE A 61 -5.51 -1.56 7.32
N SER A 62 -5.79 -2.85 7.20
CA SER A 62 -5.57 -3.84 8.27
C SER A 62 -4.12 -3.81 8.78
N GLU A 63 -3.14 -3.81 7.88
CA GLU A 63 -1.71 -3.75 8.24
C GLU A 63 -1.34 -2.44 8.96
N LEU A 64 -1.86 -1.30 8.50
CA LEU A 64 -1.65 0.00 9.15
C LEU A 64 -2.31 0.08 10.53
N LEU A 65 -3.43 -0.61 10.77
CA LEU A 65 -4.11 -0.64 12.05
C LEU A 65 -3.49 -1.64 13.03
N ARG A 66 -2.96 -2.77 12.53
CA ARG A 66 -2.33 -3.84 13.33
C ARG A 66 -0.92 -3.50 13.77
N ALA A 67 -0.11 -2.96 12.86
CA ALA A 67 1.31 -2.72 13.08
C ALA A 67 1.68 -1.23 13.25
N GLY A 68 0.78 -0.31 12.88
CA GLY A 68 0.98 1.13 13.13
C GLY A 68 0.85 1.46 14.60
N SER A 69 1.62 2.43 15.10
CA SER A 69 1.46 2.86 16.48
C SER A 69 0.09 3.55 16.65
N HIS A 70 -0.61 3.24 17.75
CA HIS A 70 -1.96 3.76 18.02
C HIS A 70 -2.01 5.29 18.21
N TYR A 71 -0.87 5.99 18.26
CA TYR A 71 -0.79 7.40 18.61
C TYR A 71 -0.20 8.26 17.47
N HIS A 72 -1.08 9.03 16.83
CA HIS A 72 -0.78 10.28 16.10
C HIS A 72 0.19 10.22 14.90
N GLU A 73 0.45 9.06 14.32
CA GLU A 73 1.23 8.96 13.08
C GLU A 73 0.37 9.29 11.85
N ASN A 74 0.94 10.04 10.90
CA ASN A 74 0.32 10.23 9.60
C ASN A 74 0.37 8.89 8.82
N LYS A 75 -0.80 8.35 8.46
CA LYS A 75 -0.93 7.08 7.76
C LYS A 75 -1.17 7.29 6.27
N TYR A 76 -0.49 6.48 5.46
CA TYR A 76 -0.47 6.60 4.02
C TYR A 76 -0.57 5.23 3.38
N ILE A 77 -1.36 5.14 2.31
CA ILE A 77 -1.34 4.03 1.36
C ILE A 77 -0.99 4.62 -0.01
N VAL A 78 -0.01 4.04 -0.68
CA VAL A 78 0.33 4.38 -2.07
C VAL A 78 -0.01 3.17 -2.93
N VAL A 79 -1.04 3.30 -3.75
CA VAL A 79 -1.47 2.29 -4.71
C VAL A 79 -0.71 2.54 -6.01
N VAL A 80 0.11 1.58 -6.42
CA VAL A 80 0.81 1.61 -7.71
C VAL A 80 0.15 0.58 -8.62
N THR A 81 -0.44 1.02 -9.72
CA THR A 81 -1.22 0.14 -10.61
C THR A 81 -1.17 0.65 -12.04
N ASP A 82 -1.15 -0.25 -13.02
CA ASP A 82 -1.28 0.07 -14.45
C ASP A 82 -2.74 0.27 -14.89
N GLY A 83 -3.68 -0.08 -14.02
CA GLY A 83 -5.11 0.18 -14.20
C GLY A 83 -5.77 -0.77 -15.19
N HIS A 84 -6.63 -1.64 -14.66
CA HIS A 84 -7.87 -2.14 -15.25
C HIS A 84 -8.46 -3.17 -14.26
N PRO A 85 -9.49 -2.83 -13.46
CA PRO A 85 -10.32 -3.89 -12.90
C PRO A 85 -10.95 -4.65 -14.08
N VAL A 86 -10.91 -5.98 -14.03
CA VAL A 86 -11.41 -6.85 -15.11
C VAL A 86 -12.84 -6.42 -15.46
N THR A 87 -13.05 -5.96 -16.69
CA THR A 87 -14.35 -5.44 -17.13
C THR A 87 -15.44 -6.49 -16.91
N GLY A 88 -16.46 -6.16 -16.11
CA GLY A 88 -17.58 -7.06 -15.80
C GLY A 88 -17.43 -7.87 -14.51
N TYR A 89 -16.26 -7.87 -13.85
CA TYR A 89 -16.11 -8.35 -12.49
C TYR A 89 -16.45 -7.23 -11.52
N LYS A 90 -17.44 -7.45 -10.65
CA LYS A 90 -17.59 -6.61 -9.46
C LYS A 90 -16.34 -6.78 -8.61
N GLU A 91 -15.76 -5.66 -8.22
CA GLU A 91 -14.70 -5.59 -7.22
C GLU A 91 -15.11 -6.42 -5.99
N PRO A 92 -14.39 -7.53 -5.69
CA PRO A 92 -14.91 -8.60 -4.84
C PRO A 92 -14.96 -8.23 -3.35
N CYS A 93 -14.34 -7.13 -2.96
CA CYS A 93 -14.28 -6.64 -1.60
C CYS A 93 -15.13 -5.36 -1.40
N GLY A 94 -16.21 -5.18 -2.16
CA GLY A 94 -17.17 -4.07 -1.98
C GLY A 94 -16.83 -2.82 -2.79
N GLY A 95 -15.68 -2.81 -3.43
CA GLY A 95 -15.31 -1.80 -4.42
C GLY A 95 -14.42 -0.68 -3.93
N ILE A 96 -13.74 -0.04 -4.88
CA ILE A 96 -12.68 0.94 -4.58
C ILE A 96 -13.25 2.13 -3.81
N GLN A 97 -14.49 2.55 -4.11
CA GLN A 97 -15.13 3.65 -3.40
C GLN A 97 -15.35 3.33 -1.92
N GLU A 98 -15.79 2.11 -1.60
CA GLU A 98 -15.98 1.66 -0.22
C GLU A 98 -14.63 1.56 0.51
N ALA A 99 -13.65 0.88 -0.09
CA ALA A 99 -12.30 0.75 0.48
C ALA A 99 -11.63 2.12 0.73
N ALA A 100 -11.80 3.07 -0.19
CA ALA A 100 -11.28 4.43 -0.03
C ALA A 100 -12.04 5.22 1.06
N ASN A 101 -13.35 4.99 1.22
CA ASN A 101 -14.14 5.57 2.31
C ASN A 101 -13.67 5.04 3.67
N GLU A 102 -13.44 3.72 3.78
CA GLU A 102 -12.93 3.07 4.99
C GLU A 102 -11.55 3.63 5.38
N ALA A 103 -10.62 3.75 4.43
CA ALA A 103 -9.32 4.36 4.67
C ALA A 103 -9.45 5.79 5.25
N ARG A 104 -10.35 6.61 4.69
CA ARG A 104 -10.60 7.97 5.18
C ARG A 104 -11.15 8.00 6.61
N GLN A 105 -12.03 7.07 6.98
CA GLN A 105 -12.56 6.95 8.34
C GLN A 105 -11.45 6.65 9.36
N HIS A 106 -10.41 5.94 8.95
CA HIS A 106 -9.21 5.66 9.76
C HIS A 106 -8.10 6.73 9.65
N ALA A 107 -8.40 7.89 9.05
CA ALA A 107 -7.46 8.98 8.79
C ALA A 107 -6.23 8.56 7.95
N ILE A 108 -6.42 7.58 7.06
CA ILE A 108 -5.40 7.10 6.12
C ILE A 108 -5.55 7.88 4.81
N LYS A 109 -4.45 8.45 4.33
CA LYS A 109 -4.39 9.15 3.04
C LYS A 109 -3.99 8.16 1.95
N VAL A 110 -4.89 7.93 0.99
CA VAL A 110 -4.64 7.05 -0.15
C VAL A 110 -4.17 7.88 -1.34
N PHE A 111 -3.04 7.51 -1.92
CA PHE A 111 -2.50 8.07 -3.15
C PHE A 111 -2.51 7.00 -4.23
N ALA A 112 -2.85 7.37 -5.46
CA ALA A 112 -2.79 6.48 -6.61
C ALA A 112 -1.68 6.94 -7.56
N VAL A 113 -0.85 6.00 -7.99
CA VAL A 113 0.19 6.17 -8.99
C VAL A 113 -0.16 5.25 -10.15
N ALA A 114 -0.59 5.85 -11.26
CA ALA A 114 -0.89 5.11 -12.49
C ALA A 114 0.41 4.83 -13.25
N ILE A 115 0.62 3.57 -13.64
CA ILE A 115 1.74 3.15 -14.48
C ILE A 115 1.21 2.92 -15.90
N SER A 116 1.39 3.90 -16.78
CA SER A 116 1.10 3.70 -18.19
C SER A 116 2.36 3.14 -18.87
N PRO A 117 2.29 2.01 -19.60
CA PRO A 117 3.39 1.66 -20.49
C PRO A 117 3.58 2.78 -21.51
N ASP A 118 4.84 3.10 -21.84
CA ASP A 118 5.15 3.98 -22.96
C ASP A 118 4.44 3.43 -24.20
N GLN A 119 3.57 4.24 -24.81
CA GLN A 119 2.94 3.85 -26.06
C GLN A 119 4.03 3.79 -27.14
N GLU A 120 4.34 2.58 -27.62
CA GLU A 120 4.87 2.40 -28.98
C GLU A 120 3.77 2.61 -30.02
#